data_AF-A0A7X0E4V8-F1
#
_entry.id   AF-A0A7X0E4V8-F1
#
_cell.length_a   1.000
_cell.length_b   1.000
_cell.length_c   1.000
_cell.angle_alpha   90.00
_cell.angle_beta   90.00
_cell.angle_gamma   90.00
#
_symmetry.space_group_name_H-M   'P 1'
#
loop_
_entity.id
_entity.type
_entity.pdbx_description
1 polymer ?
#
loop_
_entity_poly.entity_id
_entity_poly.type
_entity_poly.pdbx_seq_one_letter_code
_entity_poly.pdbx_strand_id
1 'polypeptide(L)'
;MANVRVRAMVCFAMLFMAMFVSSLAVAKDGNVKQLPQGLDSRHGNQPTSLEGKDFRLHRTHAMDASGRVIDDVPAWLVDVRDAYPGNDKFDPMYDTKIPAFEGAIPNVLHGKIALYYFYGWKIVPKDWQIRYAFISVDGSDGFSLVAPAGEQQGWMDFSWFNACVGCMDEEADGLILGAHQAYKDDMQIDDMPSGEPRLLPRPWMLVRPDKCSVLFAYRPKESLPVEAAMVAVWSERNLIFVGSVYAALPSAQKSLADFIVRQYRKDRSRCVHQRL
;
A
#
# COMPACT_ATOMS: atom_id res chain seq x y z
N MET A 1 -59.50 -51.05 16.21
CA MET A 1 -59.40 -49.62 16.58
C MET A 1 -58.05 -49.41 17.22
N ALA A 2 -57.08 -48.90 16.45
CA ALA A 2 -55.70 -48.73 16.88
C ALA A 2 -55.44 -47.23 17.11
N ASN A 3 -55.20 -46.84 18.36
CA ASN A 3 -54.79 -45.49 18.73
C ASN A 3 -53.30 -45.52 19.09
N VAL A 4 -52.47 -44.98 18.19
CA VAL A 4 -51.08 -44.64 18.46
C VAL A 4 -50.88 -43.19 18.05
N ARG A 5 -50.72 -42.29 19.03
CA ARG A 5 -50.07 -40.99 18.83
C ARG A 5 -49.23 -40.60 20.04
N VAL A 6 -47.93 -40.86 19.87
CA VAL A 6 -46.78 -39.97 20.07
C VAL A 6 -46.85 -39.01 21.28
N ARG A 7 -46.12 -39.36 22.33
CA ARG A 7 -45.50 -38.43 23.27
C ARG A 7 -44.02 -38.78 23.37
N ALA A 8 -43.15 -37.88 22.91
CA ALA A 8 -41.77 -37.78 23.39
C ALA A 8 -41.23 -36.41 22.95
N MET A 9 -41.31 -35.47 23.88
CA MET A 9 -40.80 -34.11 23.77
C MET A 9 -39.47 -34.07 24.54
N VAL A 10 -38.41 -33.70 23.82
CA VAL A 10 -37.21 -32.98 24.29
C VAL A 10 -36.37 -33.65 25.40
N CYS A 11 -35.30 -34.32 24.98
CA CYS A 11 -34.10 -34.56 25.78
C CYS A 11 -32.90 -34.33 24.85
N PHE A 12 -32.21 -33.18 24.96
CA PHE A 12 -30.78 -33.03 24.64
C PHE A 12 -30.33 -31.62 25.03
N ALA A 13 -30.04 -31.42 26.31
CA ALA A 13 -29.28 -30.27 26.79
C ALA A 13 -28.34 -30.80 27.87
N MET A 14 -27.07 -31.00 27.50
CA MET A 14 -25.87 -31.05 28.34
C MET A 14 -24.81 -31.90 27.64
N LEU A 15 -23.92 -31.27 26.89
CA LEU A 15 -22.49 -31.61 26.81
C LEU A 15 -21.82 -30.62 25.84
N PHE A 16 -21.27 -29.52 26.34
CA PHE A 16 -20.12 -28.82 25.75
C PHE A 16 -19.68 -27.72 26.73
N MET A 17 -19.15 -28.14 27.87
CA MET A 17 -18.52 -27.25 28.86
C MET A 17 -17.27 -27.94 29.39
N ALA A 18 -16.23 -28.04 28.55
CA ALA A 18 -14.85 -28.35 28.97
C ALA A 18 -13.88 -28.30 27.77
N MET A 19 -13.53 -27.10 27.28
CA MET A 19 -12.27 -26.86 26.56
C MET A 19 -11.90 -25.38 26.66
N PHE A 20 -11.50 -24.94 27.86
CA PHE A 20 -10.87 -23.63 28.04
C PHE A 20 -9.81 -23.72 29.15
N VAL A 21 -8.74 -24.47 28.91
CA VAL A 21 -7.43 -24.20 29.53
C VAL A 21 -6.35 -24.61 28.53
N SER A 22 -5.34 -23.76 28.38
CA SER A 22 -4.04 -23.95 27.71
C SER A 22 -3.88 -23.23 26.37
N SER A 23 -3.57 -21.93 26.44
CA SER A 23 -2.71 -21.24 25.47
C SER A 23 -2.20 -19.93 26.09
N LEU A 24 -1.27 -20.06 27.04
CA LEU A 24 -0.33 -18.99 27.35
C LEU A 24 0.89 -19.17 26.42
N ALA A 25 1.32 -18.06 25.85
CA ALA A 25 2.59 -17.82 25.15
C ALA A 25 2.82 -18.54 23.81
N VAL A 26 2.46 -17.85 22.72
CA VAL A 26 3.42 -17.58 21.65
C VAL A 26 3.40 -16.06 21.42
N ALA A 27 4.55 -15.41 21.59
CA ALA A 27 4.71 -13.98 21.35
C ALA A 27 4.28 -13.65 19.92
N LYS A 28 3.29 -12.77 19.76
CA LYS A 28 2.88 -12.25 18.46
C LYS A 28 3.53 -10.88 18.29
N ASP A 29 4.78 -10.90 17.83
CA ASP A 29 5.50 -9.71 17.39
C ASP A 29 4.82 -9.11 16.15
N GLY A 30 4.64 -7.78 16.15
CA GLY A 30 4.16 -7.01 15.01
C GLY A 30 3.37 -5.75 15.39
N ASN A 31 4.01 -4.77 16.02
CA ASN A 31 3.40 -3.51 16.51
C ASN A 31 3.28 -2.40 15.43
N VAL A 32 2.80 -2.72 14.23
CA VAL A 32 2.62 -1.75 13.11
C VAL A 32 1.16 -1.22 13.02
N LYS A 33 0.24 -1.71 13.88
CA LYS A 33 -1.24 -1.60 13.76
C LYS A 33 -1.87 -0.22 14.00
N GLN A 34 -1.07 0.83 14.05
CA GLN A 34 -1.56 2.18 14.35
C GLN A 34 -1.40 3.14 13.19
N LEU A 35 -1.23 2.71 11.95
CA LEU A 35 -1.42 3.59 10.79
C LEU A 35 -2.92 3.59 10.39
N PRO A 36 -3.41 4.56 9.58
CA PRO A 36 -4.77 4.50 9.04
C PRO A 36 -5.07 3.10 8.49
N GLN A 37 -6.34 2.67 8.51
CA GLN A 37 -6.78 1.30 8.22
C GLN A 37 -6.39 0.74 6.82
N GLY A 38 -5.59 1.45 6.03
CA GLY A 38 -5.11 1.08 4.71
C GLY A 38 -4.08 -0.04 4.66
N LEU A 39 -3.10 -0.14 5.56
CA LEU A 39 -1.90 -0.95 5.26
C LEU A 39 -1.52 -2.07 6.24
N ASP A 40 -1.40 -1.84 7.56
CA ASP A 40 -1.08 -2.96 8.46
C ASP A 40 -2.29 -3.87 8.74
N SER A 41 -3.53 -3.33 8.69
CA SER A 41 -4.73 -4.15 8.86
C SER A 41 -5.13 -4.95 7.62
N ARG A 42 -4.87 -4.44 6.40
CA ARG A 42 -5.20 -5.14 5.15
C ARG A 42 -4.04 -6.02 4.64
N HIS A 43 -2.78 -5.62 4.88
CA HIS A 43 -1.59 -6.30 4.35
C HIS A 43 -0.64 -6.89 5.40
N GLY A 44 -0.75 -6.54 6.69
CA GLY A 44 0.07 -7.14 7.76
C GLY A 44 -0.15 -8.66 7.94
N ASN A 45 -1.23 -9.21 7.37
CA ASN A 45 -1.50 -10.65 7.30
C ASN A 45 -1.21 -11.25 5.91
N GLN A 46 -0.71 -10.48 4.93
CA GLN A 46 -0.30 -11.04 3.65
C GLN A 46 0.91 -11.95 3.87
N PRO A 47 0.87 -13.21 3.37
CA PRO A 47 2.05 -14.06 3.41
C PRO A 47 3.16 -13.40 2.57
N THR A 48 4.40 -13.50 3.05
CA THR A 48 5.58 -13.06 2.29
C THR A 48 5.58 -13.71 0.91
N SER A 49 5.68 -12.89 -0.14
CA SER A 49 5.80 -13.37 -1.51
C SER A 49 7.16 -14.04 -1.71
N LEU A 50 7.19 -15.12 -2.49
CA LEU A 50 8.39 -15.87 -2.80
C LEU A 50 8.85 -15.58 -4.23
N GLU A 51 10.12 -15.21 -4.38
CA GLU A 51 10.73 -15.03 -5.71
C GLU A 51 10.68 -16.35 -6.50
N GLY A 52 10.41 -16.26 -7.80
CA GLY A 52 10.19 -17.38 -8.72
C GLY A 52 8.79 -17.98 -8.66
N LYS A 53 8.05 -17.76 -7.56
CA LYS A 53 6.68 -18.26 -7.38
C LYS A 53 5.63 -17.16 -7.52
N ASP A 54 5.80 -16.05 -6.81
CA ASP A 54 4.82 -14.98 -6.69
C ASP A 54 5.29 -13.72 -7.42
N PHE A 55 6.61 -13.51 -7.52
CA PHE A 55 7.22 -12.47 -8.36
C PHE A 55 8.55 -12.96 -8.95
N ARG A 56 9.10 -12.24 -9.93
CA ARG A 56 10.46 -12.42 -10.47
C ARG A 56 11.14 -11.08 -10.59
N LEU A 57 12.46 -11.09 -10.43
CA LEU A 57 13.31 -9.92 -10.65
C LEU A 57 14.15 -10.10 -11.91
N HIS A 58 14.07 -9.11 -12.79
CA HIS A 58 14.94 -9.03 -13.97
C HIS A 58 15.83 -7.82 -13.84
N ARG A 59 17.15 -8.05 -13.85
CA ARG A 59 18.10 -6.93 -13.84
C ARG A 59 17.92 -6.10 -15.11
N THR A 60 17.87 -4.79 -14.95
CA THR A 60 17.68 -3.86 -16.07
C THR A 60 18.57 -2.62 -15.91
N HIS A 61 18.45 -1.70 -16.85
CA HIS A 61 19.10 -0.40 -16.86
C HIS A 61 18.03 0.69 -16.92
N ALA A 62 17.98 1.55 -15.90
CA ALA A 62 17.14 2.73 -15.94
C ALA A 62 17.78 3.76 -16.88
N MET A 63 16.96 4.43 -17.68
CA MET A 63 17.37 5.56 -18.50
C MET A 63 16.87 6.86 -17.88
N ASP A 64 17.64 7.94 -17.97
CA ASP A 64 17.17 9.28 -17.62
C ASP A 64 16.28 9.87 -18.73
N ALA A 65 15.72 11.05 -18.48
CA ALA A 65 14.87 11.77 -19.44
C ALA A 65 15.57 12.11 -20.77
N SER A 66 16.91 12.08 -20.84
CA SER A 66 17.69 12.28 -22.06
C SER A 66 17.99 10.97 -22.81
N GLY A 67 17.54 9.83 -22.29
CA GLY A 67 17.79 8.50 -22.85
C GLY A 67 19.16 7.93 -22.48
N ARG A 68 19.89 8.54 -21.53
CA ARG A 68 21.17 8.01 -21.06
C ARG A 68 20.95 7.02 -19.93
N VAL A 69 21.75 5.96 -19.90
CA VAL A 69 21.69 4.98 -18.82
C VAL A 69 22.19 5.59 -17.50
N ILE A 70 21.49 5.31 -16.41
CA ILE A 70 21.87 5.62 -15.04
C ILE A 70 22.68 4.42 -14.50
N ASP A 71 23.96 4.33 -14.90
CA ASP A 71 24.77 3.12 -14.68
C ASP A 71 25.17 2.85 -13.22
N ASP A 72 25.16 3.88 -12.38
CA ASP A 72 25.60 3.81 -10.99
C ASP A 72 24.46 3.60 -9.98
N VAL A 73 23.23 3.43 -10.46
CA VAL A 73 22.05 3.06 -9.66
C VAL A 73 21.52 1.71 -10.14
N PRO A 74 21.55 0.65 -9.32
CA PRO A 74 21.04 -0.65 -9.73
C PRO A 74 19.53 -0.58 -10.00
N ALA A 75 19.08 -1.23 -11.08
CA ALA A 75 17.68 -1.24 -11.47
C ALA A 75 17.15 -2.65 -11.72
N TRP A 76 15.90 -2.88 -11.36
CA TRP A 76 15.19 -4.14 -11.51
C TRP A 76 13.79 -3.94 -12.09
N LEU A 77 13.36 -4.86 -12.96
CA LEU A 77 11.97 -5.06 -13.31
C LEU A 77 11.36 -6.09 -12.35
N VAL A 78 10.13 -5.84 -11.93
CA VAL A 78 9.37 -6.77 -11.10
C VAL A 78 8.22 -7.33 -11.92
N ASP A 79 8.31 -8.60 -12.28
CA ASP A 79 7.19 -9.35 -12.87
C ASP A 79 6.41 -9.96 -11.71
N VAL A 80 5.13 -9.60 -11.56
CA VAL A 80 4.26 -10.18 -10.53
C VAL A 80 3.37 -11.24 -11.16
N ARG A 81 3.17 -12.35 -10.45
CA ARG A 81 2.26 -13.40 -10.90
C ARG A 81 0.83 -12.96 -10.67
N ASP A 82 0.03 -12.98 -11.73
CA ASP A 82 -1.41 -12.86 -11.61
C ASP A 82 -1.95 -14.16 -11.02
N ALA A 83 -2.39 -14.10 -9.77
CA ALA A 83 -2.95 -15.23 -9.05
C ALA A 83 -4.44 -15.45 -9.37
N TYR A 84 -5.02 -14.71 -10.32
CA TYR A 84 -6.41 -14.89 -10.70
C TYR A 84 -6.65 -16.29 -11.30
N PRO A 85 -7.72 -17.00 -10.87
CA PRO A 85 -8.05 -18.31 -11.41
C PRO A 85 -8.18 -18.30 -12.94
N GLY A 86 -7.32 -19.05 -13.63
CA GLY A 86 -7.31 -19.15 -15.09
C GLY A 86 -6.33 -18.21 -15.80
N ASN A 87 -5.67 -17.30 -15.09
CA ASN A 87 -4.63 -16.42 -15.62
C ASN A 87 -3.30 -16.55 -14.85
N ASP A 88 -2.95 -17.80 -14.52
CA ASP A 88 -1.81 -18.16 -13.68
C ASP A 88 -0.45 -17.96 -14.39
N LYS A 89 -0.14 -16.70 -14.71
CA LYS A 89 1.01 -16.28 -15.49
C LYS A 89 1.66 -15.07 -14.83
N PHE A 90 2.94 -14.90 -15.10
CA PHE A 90 3.62 -13.66 -14.77
C PHE A 90 3.16 -12.59 -15.74
N ASP A 91 2.82 -11.42 -15.21
CA ASP A 91 2.64 -10.23 -16.04
C ASP A 91 3.98 -9.95 -16.74
N PRO A 92 4.04 -9.98 -18.08
CA PRO A 92 5.30 -9.89 -18.81
C PRO A 92 5.81 -8.44 -18.85
N MET A 93 6.13 -7.84 -17.69
CA MET A 93 6.76 -6.52 -17.65
C MET A 93 8.11 -6.52 -18.39
N TYR A 94 8.83 -7.65 -18.40
CA TYR A 94 10.07 -7.83 -19.16
C TYR A 94 9.96 -7.48 -20.66
N ASP A 95 8.81 -7.72 -21.29
CA ASP A 95 8.59 -7.46 -22.72
C ASP A 95 8.07 -6.04 -23.00
N THR A 96 7.85 -5.23 -21.95
CA THR A 96 7.34 -3.87 -22.09
C THR A 96 8.46 -2.85 -22.32
N LYS A 97 8.18 -1.82 -23.12
CA LYS A 97 9.07 -0.67 -23.24
C LYS A 97 9.07 0.09 -21.90
N ILE A 98 10.15 -0.08 -21.14
CA ILE A 98 10.35 0.60 -19.86
C ILE A 98 10.50 2.11 -20.12
N PRO A 99 9.68 2.97 -19.49
CA PRO A 99 9.81 4.41 -19.63
C PRO A 99 11.10 4.90 -18.97
N ALA A 100 11.56 6.08 -19.40
CA ALA A 100 12.64 6.77 -18.70
C ALA A 100 12.23 7.11 -17.26
N PHE A 101 13.21 7.15 -16.36
CA PHE A 101 13.07 7.74 -15.04
C PHE A 101 13.07 9.27 -15.18
N GLU A 102 11.94 9.89 -14.84
CA GLU A 102 11.75 11.35 -14.99
C GLU A 102 12.26 12.15 -13.77
N GLY A 103 12.75 11.48 -12.73
CA GLY A 103 13.32 12.13 -11.55
C GLY A 103 14.77 12.55 -11.71
N ALA A 104 15.20 13.48 -10.86
CA ALA A 104 16.61 13.83 -10.69
C ALA A 104 17.11 13.19 -9.40
N ILE A 105 17.97 12.17 -9.52
CA ILE A 105 18.62 11.54 -8.37
C ILE A 105 19.83 12.41 -7.98
N PRO A 106 19.91 12.92 -6.74
CA PRO A 106 21.10 13.61 -6.27
C PRO A 106 22.28 12.64 -6.22
N ASN A 107 23.45 13.04 -6.73
CA ASN A 107 24.69 12.21 -6.74
C ASN A 107 24.99 11.56 -5.37
N VAL A 108 24.72 12.26 -4.27
CA VAL A 108 24.92 11.77 -2.88
C VAL A 108 24.05 10.56 -2.51
N LEU A 109 23.05 10.22 -3.32
CA LEU A 109 22.14 9.09 -3.14
C LEU A 109 22.43 7.92 -4.08
N HIS A 110 23.25 8.05 -5.12
CA HIS A 110 23.40 7.00 -6.16
C HIS A 110 23.87 5.65 -5.56
N GLY A 111 24.79 5.69 -4.60
CA GLY A 111 25.24 4.48 -3.89
C GLY A 111 24.35 3.99 -2.75
N LYS A 112 23.21 4.66 -2.50
CA LYS A 112 22.31 4.40 -1.36
C LYS A 112 20.92 3.90 -1.77
N ILE A 113 20.64 3.85 -3.06
CA ILE A 113 19.33 3.46 -3.58
C ILE A 113 19.43 2.41 -4.68
N ALA A 114 18.29 1.84 -5.01
CA ALA A 114 18.01 1.04 -6.18
C ALA A 114 16.69 1.53 -6.81
N LEU A 115 16.50 1.22 -8.08
CA LEU A 115 15.26 1.49 -8.82
C LEU A 115 14.52 0.18 -9.09
N TYR A 116 13.23 0.15 -8.76
CA TYR A 116 12.34 -0.97 -9.08
C TYR A 116 11.25 -0.48 -10.01
N TYR A 117 11.06 -1.15 -11.14
CA TYR A 117 9.97 -0.86 -12.04
C TYR A 117 8.84 -1.89 -11.84
N PHE A 118 7.72 -1.39 -11.34
CA PHE A 118 6.46 -2.12 -11.22
C PHE A 118 5.32 -1.11 -11.41
N TYR A 119 4.72 -1.11 -12.60
CA TYR A 119 3.80 -0.07 -13.09
C TYR A 119 4.27 1.37 -12.76
N GLY A 120 5.56 1.63 -13.00
CA GLY A 120 6.25 2.88 -12.72
C GLY A 120 7.47 2.69 -11.82
N TRP A 121 8.46 3.57 -12.00
CA TRP A 121 9.69 3.55 -11.21
C TRP A 121 9.43 3.86 -9.74
N LYS A 122 10.04 3.07 -8.87
CA LYS A 122 10.05 3.22 -7.41
C LYS A 122 11.50 3.34 -6.95
N ILE A 123 11.78 4.37 -6.16
CA ILE A 123 13.08 4.50 -5.50
C ILE A 123 13.01 3.72 -4.19
N VAL A 124 13.99 2.84 -4.01
CA VAL A 124 14.10 1.97 -2.84
C VAL A 124 15.49 2.15 -2.25
N PRO A 125 15.68 2.16 -0.93
CA PRO A 125 17.00 2.06 -0.32
C PRO A 125 17.74 0.82 -0.82
N LYS A 126 19.05 0.94 -0.98
CA LYS A 126 19.88 -0.14 -1.52
C LYS A 126 19.79 -1.39 -0.64
N ASP A 127 19.85 -2.55 -1.28
CA ASP A 127 19.85 -3.89 -0.68
C ASP A 127 18.54 -4.32 0.01
N TRP A 128 17.50 -3.47 -0.01
CA TRP A 128 16.17 -3.84 0.50
C TRP A 128 15.51 -4.89 -0.40
N GLN A 129 14.71 -5.74 0.23
CA GLN A 129 14.11 -6.92 -0.41
C GLN A 129 12.60 -6.78 -0.48
N ILE A 130 12.01 -7.31 -1.54
CA ILE A 130 10.55 -7.39 -1.66
C ILE A 130 10.04 -8.34 -0.58
N ARG A 131 9.14 -7.85 0.27
CA ARG A 131 8.38 -8.67 1.22
C ARG A 131 7.12 -9.21 0.56
N TYR A 132 6.39 -8.37 -0.16
CA TYR A 132 5.26 -8.81 -0.96
C TYR A 132 5.09 -7.94 -2.20
N ALA A 133 4.58 -8.55 -3.27
CA ALA A 133 4.17 -7.88 -4.49
C ALA A 133 2.93 -8.59 -5.02
N PHE A 134 1.88 -7.85 -5.35
CA PHE A 134 0.63 -8.43 -5.85
C PHE A 134 -0.07 -7.50 -6.83
N ILE A 135 -0.94 -8.11 -7.63
CA ILE A 135 -1.98 -7.45 -8.41
C ILE A 135 -3.29 -8.09 -7.96
N SER A 136 -4.24 -7.30 -7.46
CA SER A 136 -5.56 -7.79 -7.08
C SER A 136 -6.46 -7.93 -8.30
N VAL A 137 -7.54 -8.67 -8.12
CA VAL A 137 -8.51 -9.01 -9.19
C VAL A 137 -9.13 -7.79 -9.87
N ASP A 138 -9.10 -6.66 -9.19
CA ASP A 138 -9.69 -5.40 -9.61
C ASP A 138 -8.66 -4.48 -10.28
N GLY A 139 -7.42 -4.96 -10.43
CA GLY A 139 -6.30 -4.25 -11.04
C GLY A 139 -5.50 -3.38 -10.07
N SER A 140 -5.85 -3.34 -8.78
CA SER A 140 -5.05 -2.61 -7.80
C SER A 140 -3.74 -3.35 -7.57
N ASP A 141 -2.67 -2.60 -7.29
CA ASP A 141 -1.36 -3.17 -7.07
C ASP A 141 -0.76 -2.73 -5.73
N GLY A 142 0.07 -3.61 -5.18
CA GLY A 142 0.77 -3.38 -3.94
C GLY A 142 2.18 -3.95 -4.00
N PHE A 143 3.12 -3.20 -3.42
CA PHE A 143 4.54 -3.50 -3.47
C PHE A 143 5.20 -3.06 -2.18
N SER A 144 5.71 -4.02 -1.41
CA SER A 144 6.33 -3.78 -0.11
C SER A 144 7.73 -4.29 -0.05
N LEU A 145 8.58 -3.53 0.61
CA LEU A 145 9.98 -3.85 0.81
C LEU A 145 10.38 -3.68 2.26
N VAL A 146 11.38 -4.47 2.65
CA VAL A 146 11.92 -4.47 4.01
C VAL A 146 13.44 -4.35 3.95
N ALA A 147 13.99 -3.72 4.98
CA ALA A 147 15.43 -3.65 5.17
C ALA A 147 16.02 -5.07 5.31
N PRO A 148 17.29 -5.29 4.92
CA PRO A 148 17.95 -6.59 5.05
C PRO A 148 17.92 -7.17 6.47
N ALA A 149 17.92 -6.30 7.47
CA ALA A 149 17.87 -6.66 8.89
C ALA A 149 16.43 -6.76 9.45
N GLY A 150 15.41 -6.71 8.58
CA GLY A 150 13.99 -6.83 8.93
C GLY A 150 13.27 -5.49 9.10
N GLU A 151 11.94 -5.58 9.23
CA GLU A 151 11.01 -4.44 9.29
C GLU A 151 11.31 -3.44 10.40
N GLN A 152 11.81 -3.91 11.54
CA GLN A 152 12.21 -3.04 12.66
C GLN A 152 13.34 -2.07 12.29
N GLN A 153 14.12 -2.39 11.25
CA GLN A 153 15.19 -1.55 10.73
C GLN A 153 14.77 -0.73 9.50
N GLY A 154 13.61 -1.03 8.93
CA GLY A 154 13.02 -0.25 7.87
C GLY A 154 12.03 -1.07 7.03
N TRP A 155 10.98 -0.39 6.59
CA TRP A 155 10.02 -0.93 5.63
C TRP A 155 9.43 0.18 4.78
N MET A 156 8.96 -0.20 3.60
CA MET A 156 8.35 0.69 2.63
C MET A 156 7.20 -0.02 1.95
N ASP A 157 6.08 0.67 1.81
CA ASP A 157 4.93 0.19 1.07
C ASP A 157 4.57 1.18 -0.03
N PHE A 158 4.28 0.66 -1.20
CA PHE A 158 3.66 1.36 -2.30
C PHE A 158 2.34 0.68 -2.62
N SER A 159 1.32 1.48 -2.84
CA SER A 159 0.05 0.97 -3.34
C SER A 159 -0.50 1.85 -4.45
N TRP A 160 -1.29 1.24 -5.32
CA TRP A 160 -2.12 1.92 -6.28
C TRP A 160 -3.48 1.24 -6.31
N PHE A 161 -4.47 1.93 -5.76
CA PHE A 161 -5.86 1.51 -5.79
C PHE A 161 -6.53 2.12 -7.01
N ASN A 162 -7.07 1.27 -7.89
CA ASN A 162 -7.78 1.70 -9.09
C ASN A 162 -9.20 1.15 -9.19
N ALA A 163 -9.66 0.42 -8.17
CA ALA A 163 -10.99 -0.13 -8.11
C ALA A 163 -11.55 -0.07 -6.68
N CYS A 164 -12.89 -0.10 -6.60
CA CYS A 164 -13.69 0.27 -5.42
C CYS A 164 -13.61 1.77 -5.07
N VAL A 165 -14.52 2.58 -5.64
CA VAL A 165 -14.62 4.04 -5.40
C VAL A 165 -14.72 4.36 -3.91
N GLY A 166 -15.68 3.75 -3.21
CA GLY A 166 -15.78 3.87 -1.76
C GLY A 166 -14.52 3.51 -0.98
N CYS A 167 -13.74 2.50 -1.42
CA CYS A 167 -12.48 2.15 -0.76
C CYS A 167 -11.40 3.20 -0.99
N MET A 168 -11.36 3.81 -2.17
CA MET A 168 -10.42 4.86 -2.54
C MET A 168 -10.76 6.16 -1.81
N ASP A 169 -12.04 6.51 -1.75
CA ASP A 169 -12.51 7.68 -1.04
C ASP A 169 -12.32 7.54 0.47
N GLU A 170 -12.54 6.34 1.04
CA GLU A 170 -12.24 6.01 2.43
C GLU A 170 -10.74 6.17 2.75
N GLU A 171 -9.85 5.64 1.90
CA GLU A 171 -8.40 5.75 2.09
C GLU A 171 -7.92 7.22 1.98
N ALA A 172 -8.54 7.99 1.08
CA ALA A 172 -8.24 9.40 0.88
C ALA A 172 -8.93 10.33 1.90
N ASP A 173 -9.85 9.80 2.71
CA ASP A 173 -10.71 10.56 3.61
C ASP A 173 -9.88 11.38 4.61
N GLY A 174 -9.96 12.71 4.51
CA GLY A 174 -9.23 13.66 5.36
C GLY A 174 -7.81 13.96 4.95
N LEU A 175 -7.23 13.11 4.12
CA LEU A 175 -5.90 13.29 3.56
C LEU A 175 -5.96 14.16 2.30
N ILE A 176 -6.85 13.81 1.36
CA ILE A 176 -7.07 14.52 0.10
C ILE A 176 -8.27 15.46 0.21
N LEU A 177 -8.15 16.67 -0.35
CA LEU A 177 -9.26 17.63 -0.37
C LEU A 177 -10.40 17.10 -1.24
N GLY A 178 -11.63 17.13 -0.72
CA GLY A 178 -12.83 16.68 -1.44
C GLY A 178 -13.12 15.19 -1.34
N ALA A 179 -12.16 14.35 -0.91
CA ALA A 179 -12.36 12.90 -0.77
C ALA A 179 -13.46 12.55 0.24
N HIS A 180 -13.56 13.28 1.35
CA HIS A 180 -14.63 13.08 2.34
C HIS A 180 -16.04 13.25 1.73
N GLN A 181 -16.21 14.30 0.91
CA GLN A 181 -17.50 14.56 0.26
C GLN A 181 -17.77 13.54 -0.84
N ALA A 182 -16.75 13.17 -1.62
CA ALA A 182 -16.87 12.10 -2.61
C ALA A 182 -17.30 10.78 -1.96
N TYR A 183 -16.67 10.41 -0.83
CA TYR A 183 -17.03 9.22 -0.06
C TYR A 183 -18.48 9.27 0.41
N LYS A 184 -18.90 10.41 0.97
CA LYS A 184 -20.27 10.63 1.43
C LYS A 184 -21.28 10.46 0.28
N ASP A 185 -20.98 11.05 -0.88
CA ASP A 185 -21.85 11.02 -2.06
C ASP A 185 -21.93 9.60 -2.65
N ASP A 186 -20.81 8.88 -2.76
CA ASP A 186 -20.75 7.50 -3.28
C ASP A 186 -21.50 6.52 -2.37
N MET A 187 -21.31 6.63 -1.05
CA MET A 187 -21.96 5.77 -0.08
C MET A 187 -23.42 6.17 0.24
N GLN A 188 -23.90 7.31 -0.28
CA GLN A 188 -25.22 7.88 0.02
C GLN A 188 -25.48 8.00 1.53
N ILE A 189 -24.45 8.38 2.30
CA ILE A 189 -24.55 8.47 3.76
C ILE A 189 -24.96 9.89 4.14
N ASP A 190 -26.27 10.16 4.13
CA ASP A 190 -26.82 11.48 4.45
C ASP A 190 -26.38 12.01 5.83
N ASP A 191 -26.25 11.09 6.80
CA ASP A 191 -25.92 11.36 8.20
C ASP A 191 -24.42 11.32 8.54
N MET A 192 -23.53 11.27 7.55
CA MET A 192 -22.10 11.35 7.84
C MET A 192 -21.80 12.72 8.47
N PRO A 193 -21.12 12.77 9.64
CA PRO A 193 -20.85 14.03 10.32
C PRO A 193 -20.18 15.01 9.36
N SER A 194 -20.74 16.21 9.22
CA SER A 194 -20.25 17.27 8.32
C SER A 194 -18.88 17.87 8.70
N GLY A 195 -18.18 17.28 9.67
CA GLY A 195 -16.88 17.72 10.14
C GLY A 195 -15.74 17.12 9.33
N GLU A 196 -14.54 17.69 9.46
CA GLU A 196 -13.36 17.05 8.89
C GLU A 196 -13.22 15.63 9.47
N PRO A 197 -12.99 14.63 8.61
CA PRO A 197 -12.80 13.25 9.02
C PRO A 197 -11.67 13.14 10.04
N ARG A 198 -11.92 12.31 11.05
CA ARG A 198 -10.97 12.14 12.15
C ARG A 198 -9.87 11.18 11.72
N LEU A 199 -8.75 11.73 11.26
CA LEU A 199 -7.53 10.97 11.01
C LEU A 199 -7.04 10.30 12.30
N LEU A 200 -7.18 8.97 12.38
CA LEU A 200 -6.70 8.14 13.48
C LEU A 200 -5.76 7.06 12.91
N PRO A 201 -4.47 7.08 13.27
CA PRO A 201 -3.79 8.09 14.09
C PRO A 201 -3.81 9.45 13.38
N ARG A 202 -3.69 10.53 14.16
CA ARG A 202 -3.51 11.85 13.58
C ARG A 202 -2.06 11.97 13.10
N PRO A 203 -1.81 12.34 11.83
CA PRO A 203 -0.45 12.60 11.39
C PRO A 203 0.12 13.81 12.15
N TRP A 204 1.39 13.73 12.54
CA TRP A 204 2.07 14.84 13.24
C TRP A 204 2.48 15.95 12.27
N MET A 205 2.62 15.61 10.98
CA MET A 205 2.80 16.54 9.88
C MET A 205 1.79 16.20 8.79
N LEU A 206 1.11 17.20 8.26
CA LEU A 206 0.27 17.07 7.07
C LEU A 206 0.40 18.35 6.25
N VAL A 207 0.81 18.20 5.00
CA VAL A 207 1.00 19.28 4.04
C VAL A 207 0.30 18.88 2.77
N ARG A 208 -0.50 19.78 2.19
CA ARG A 208 -1.19 19.58 0.91
C ARG A 208 -0.56 20.50 -0.13
N PRO A 209 0.44 20.04 -0.89
CA PRO A 209 1.15 20.88 -1.86
C PRO A 209 0.25 21.35 -3.00
N ASP A 210 -0.78 20.56 -3.31
CA ASP A 210 -1.81 20.83 -4.30
C ASP A 210 -3.12 20.10 -3.90
N LYS A 211 -4.15 20.16 -4.74
CA LYS A 211 -5.46 19.54 -4.45
C LYS A 211 -5.48 18.01 -4.58
N CYS A 212 -4.53 17.46 -5.31
CA CYS A 212 -4.48 16.04 -5.67
C CYS A 212 -3.40 15.30 -4.87
N SER A 213 -2.63 15.97 -4.01
CA SER A 213 -1.56 15.32 -3.28
C SER A 213 -1.44 15.81 -1.84
N VAL A 214 -0.95 14.93 -0.99
CA VAL A 214 -0.66 15.19 0.41
C VAL A 214 0.64 14.51 0.79
N LEU A 215 1.44 15.24 1.56
CA LEU A 215 2.60 14.73 2.27
C LEU A 215 2.25 14.69 3.74
N PHE A 216 2.48 13.58 4.40
CA PHE A 216 2.11 13.40 5.79
C PHE A 216 3.08 12.48 6.49
N ALA A 217 3.15 12.60 7.82
CA ALA A 217 4.07 11.81 8.60
C ALA A 217 3.45 11.34 9.91
N TYR A 218 3.86 10.14 10.34
CA TYR A 218 3.47 9.53 11.60
C TYR A 218 4.68 9.29 12.48
N ARG A 219 4.43 9.24 13.79
CA ARG A 219 5.40 8.80 14.79
C ARG A 219 4.69 7.85 15.75
N PRO A 220 4.41 6.60 15.32
CA PRO A 220 3.80 5.61 16.19
C PRO A 220 4.70 5.35 17.40
N LYS A 221 4.12 5.07 18.56
CA LYS A 221 4.83 5.01 19.86
C LYS A 221 5.96 3.96 19.90
N GLU A 222 5.92 2.97 19.02
CA GLU A 222 6.82 1.80 19.02
C GLU A 222 7.29 1.43 17.59
N SER A 223 7.22 2.38 16.65
CA SER A 223 7.65 2.17 15.26
C SER A 223 8.60 3.27 14.83
N LEU A 224 9.30 3.02 13.73
CA LEU A 224 10.10 4.04 13.04
C LEU A 224 9.19 5.24 12.65
N PRO A 225 9.76 6.46 12.57
CA PRO A 225 9.02 7.56 11.96
C PRO A 225 8.66 7.19 10.52
N VAL A 226 7.42 7.46 10.15
CA VAL A 226 6.90 7.16 8.81
C VAL A 226 6.73 8.48 8.08
N GLU A 227 7.39 8.63 6.94
CA GLU A 227 7.12 9.68 5.97
C GLU A 227 6.24 9.08 4.88
N ALA A 228 5.21 9.79 4.44
CA ALA A 228 4.26 9.28 3.47
C ALA A 228 3.86 10.35 2.45
N ALA A 229 3.47 9.88 1.27
CA ALA A 229 2.79 10.68 0.27
C ALA A 229 1.59 9.90 -0.27
N MET A 230 0.52 10.63 -0.54
CA MET A 230 -0.64 10.10 -1.24
C MET A 230 -0.97 11.04 -2.39
N VAL A 231 -1.33 10.44 -3.52
CA VAL A 231 -1.73 11.13 -4.75
C VAL A 231 -3.07 10.58 -5.21
N ALA A 232 -3.94 11.48 -5.60
CA ALA A 232 -5.26 11.19 -6.13
C ALA A 232 -5.32 11.65 -7.59
N VAL A 233 -5.80 10.78 -8.47
CA VAL A 233 -6.10 11.12 -9.86
C VAL A 233 -7.59 11.03 -10.07
N TRP A 234 -8.21 12.15 -10.42
CA TRP A 234 -9.63 12.21 -10.74
C TRP A 234 -9.83 11.87 -12.21
N SER A 235 -10.70 10.89 -12.48
CA SER A 235 -11.17 10.61 -13.84
C SER A 235 -12.24 11.64 -14.26
N GLU A 236 -12.56 11.67 -15.56
CA GLU A 236 -13.66 12.47 -16.11
C GLU A 236 -15.04 12.12 -15.52
N ARG A 237 -15.15 10.95 -14.88
CA ARG A 237 -16.36 10.48 -14.22
C ARG A 237 -16.35 10.72 -12.70
N ASN A 238 -15.45 11.58 -12.22
CA ASN A 238 -15.20 11.83 -10.79
C ASN A 238 -14.78 10.60 -9.98
N LEU A 239 -14.36 9.51 -10.63
CA LEU A 239 -13.72 8.39 -9.92
C LEU A 239 -12.33 8.84 -9.47
N ILE A 240 -12.02 8.66 -8.18
CA ILE A 240 -10.68 8.87 -7.64
C ILE A 240 -9.88 7.59 -7.86
N PHE A 241 -8.64 7.68 -8.33
CA PHE A 241 -7.63 6.63 -8.19
C PHE A 241 -6.59 7.09 -7.18
N VAL A 242 -6.23 6.24 -6.22
CA VAL A 242 -5.34 6.63 -5.11
C VAL A 242 -4.05 5.84 -5.18
N GLY A 243 -2.94 6.55 -5.28
CA GLY A 243 -1.61 6.01 -5.08
C GLY A 243 -1.06 6.46 -3.73
N SER A 244 -0.35 5.58 -3.04
CA SER A 244 0.37 5.94 -1.82
C SER A 244 1.78 5.37 -1.77
N VAL A 245 2.63 6.05 -1.00
CA VAL A 245 3.89 5.51 -0.48
C VAL A 245 3.97 5.80 1.01
N TYR A 246 4.38 4.80 1.77
CA TYR A 246 4.73 4.90 3.19
C TYR A 246 6.18 4.43 3.34
N ALA A 247 7.02 5.26 3.96
CA ALA A 247 8.44 4.99 4.11
C ALA A 247 8.84 5.15 5.58
N ALA A 248 9.07 4.01 6.23
CA ALA A 248 9.52 3.93 7.60
C ALA A 248 11.02 3.62 7.62
N LEU A 249 11.82 4.67 7.79
CA LEU A 249 13.28 4.56 7.82
C LEU A 249 13.83 5.06 9.16
N PRO A 250 15.02 4.60 9.59
CA PRO A 250 15.71 5.16 10.74
C PRO A 250 15.89 6.67 10.59
N SER A 251 15.82 7.43 11.69
CA SER A 251 15.95 8.89 11.68
C SER A 251 17.23 9.39 10.98
N ALA A 252 18.32 8.62 11.02
CA ALA A 252 19.56 8.93 10.32
C ALA A 252 19.43 8.96 8.78
N GLN A 253 18.38 8.33 8.25
CA GLN A 253 18.04 8.26 6.82
C GLN A 253 16.82 9.14 6.47
N LYS A 254 16.44 10.10 7.33
CA LYS A 254 15.29 10.97 7.08
C LYS A 254 15.35 11.67 5.72
N SER A 255 16.51 12.17 5.31
CA SER A 255 16.65 12.85 4.01
C SER A 255 16.38 11.92 2.82
N LEU A 256 16.68 10.63 2.96
CA LEU A 256 16.35 9.62 1.96
C LEU A 256 14.84 9.34 1.95
N ALA A 257 14.21 9.17 3.12
CA ALA A 257 12.75 9.02 3.21
C ALA A 257 12.02 10.23 2.58
N ASP A 258 12.45 11.44 2.91
CA ASP A 258 11.90 12.69 2.35
C ASP A 258 12.08 12.75 0.82
N PHE A 259 13.22 12.29 0.30
CA PHE A 259 13.47 12.23 -1.14
C PHE A 259 12.51 11.24 -1.83
N ILE A 260 12.38 10.03 -1.29
CA ILE A 260 11.50 8.98 -1.83
C ILE A 260 10.06 9.48 -1.94
N VAL A 261 9.48 10.00 -0.84
CA VAL A 261 8.07 10.42 -0.82
C VAL A 261 7.82 11.62 -1.73
N ARG A 262 8.77 12.56 -1.81
CA ARG A 262 8.66 13.72 -2.70
C ARG A 262 8.79 13.34 -4.17
N GLN A 263 9.65 12.37 -4.50
CA GLN A 263 9.79 11.91 -5.88
C GLN A 263 8.55 11.12 -6.31
N TYR A 264 8.04 10.20 -5.47
CA TYR A 264 6.79 9.48 -5.73
C TYR A 264 5.64 10.43 -6.06
N ARG A 265 5.49 11.51 -5.26
CA ARG A 265 4.48 12.55 -5.52
C ARG A 265 4.66 13.19 -6.89
N LYS A 266 5.90 13.54 -7.28
CA LYS A 266 6.18 14.18 -8.58
C LYS A 266 5.83 13.26 -9.75
N ASP A 267 6.24 11.99 -9.68
CA ASP A 267 6.04 11.01 -10.76
C ASP A 267 4.56 10.73 -11.03
N ARG A 268 3.70 10.92 -10.02
CA ARG A 268 2.25 10.69 -10.11
C ARG A 268 1.43 11.98 -10.14
N SER A 269 2.07 13.15 -10.21
CA SER A 269 1.39 14.46 -10.19
C SER A 269 0.72 14.84 -11.52
N ARG A 270 -0.25 14.04 -11.97
CA ARG A 270 -1.21 14.45 -13.01
C ARG A 270 -2.52 14.79 -12.33
N CYS A 271 -2.60 15.99 -11.76
CA CYS A 271 -3.85 16.50 -11.20
C CYS A 271 -4.78 16.88 -12.36
N VAL A 272 -5.54 15.92 -12.87
CA VAL A 272 -6.56 16.18 -13.90
C VAL A 272 -7.83 16.59 -13.18
N HIS A 273 -7.93 17.88 -12.86
CA HIS A 273 -9.20 18.46 -12.44
C HIS A 273 -9.98 18.79 -13.71
N GLN A 274 -10.90 17.91 -14.13
CA GLN A 274 -11.98 18.43 -14.97
C GLN A 274 -12.85 19.33 -14.10
N ARG A 275 -13.15 20.52 -14.63
CA ARG A 275 -13.95 21.53 -13.93
C ARG A 275 -15.30 20.90 -13.57
N LEU A 276 -15.65 20.98 -12.28
CA LEU A 276 -17.04 20.92 -11.83
C LEU A 276 -17.86 22.01 -12.55
#